data_AF-A0A351J924-F1
#
_entry.id   AF-A0A351J924-F1
#
_cell.length_a   1.000
_cell.length_b   1.000
_cell.length_c   1.000
_cell.angle_alpha   90.00
_cell.angle_beta   90.00
_cell.angle_gamma   90.00
#
_symmetry.space_group_name_H-M   'P 1'
#
loop_
_entity.id
_entity.type
_entity.pdbx_description
1 polymer ?
#
loop_
_entity_poly.entity_id
_entity_poly.type
_entity_poly.pdbx_seq_one_letter_code
_entity_poly.pdbx_strand_id
1 'polypeptide(L)'
;MSVSSAIPRDAFESYDEMVDEMIVEAAREGNDAAQEYLINKYKNFVRAKARSYFLIGADREDIIQEGMIGLYKAIRDFRNDKLASFRAFAELCITR
;
A
#
# COMPACT_ATOMS: atom_id res chain seq x y z
N MET A 1 13.29 11.98 -22.83
CA MET A 1 11.93 11.72 -23.33
C MET A 1 11.05 11.52 -22.12
N SER A 2 10.17 12.47 -21.86
CA SER A 2 9.31 12.51 -20.67
C SER A 2 8.22 11.46 -20.81
N VAL A 3 8.32 10.36 -20.07
CA VAL A 3 7.20 9.41 -19.96
C VAL A 3 6.24 10.02 -18.95
N SER A 4 5.14 10.58 -19.46
CA SER A 4 4.03 11.06 -18.64
C SER A 4 3.39 9.84 -17.97
N SER A 5 3.70 9.60 -16.70
CA SER A 5 3.22 8.50 -15.86
C SER A 5 1.76 8.68 -15.41
N ALA A 6 0.90 9.20 -16.29
CA ALA A 6 -0.52 9.29 -16.00
C ALA A 6 -1.15 7.94 -16.36
N ILE A 7 -1.26 7.06 -15.37
CA ILE A 7 -2.01 5.80 -15.52
C ILE A 7 -3.43 6.15 -15.98
N PRO A 8 -3.99 5.46 -17.00
CA PRO A 8 -5.36 5.66 -17.42
C PRO A 8 -6.33 5.48 -16.25
N ARG A 9 -7.27 6.42 -16.06
CA ARG A 9 -8.28 6.33 -14.98
C ARG A 9 -9.09 5.03 -15.05
N ASP A 10 -9.35 4.53 -16.26
CA ASP A 10 -10.04 3.26 -16.49
C ASP A 10 -9.36 2.06 -15.80
N ALA A 11 -8.02 2.09 -15.65
CA ALA A 11 -7.31 1.03 -14.93
C ALA A 11 -7.58 1.06 -13.42
N PHE A 12 -7.72 2.25 -12.83
CA PHE A 12 -8.06 2.40 -11.41
C PHE A 12 -9.50 1.98 -11.11
N GLU A 13 -10.44 2.30 -12.00
CA GLU A 13 -11.84 1.89 -11.84
C GLU A 13 -11.98 0.36 -11.89
N SER A 14 -11.24 -0.31 -12.77
CA SER A 14 -11.19 -1.78 -12.81
C SER A 14 -10.63 -2.41 -11.54
N TYR A 15 -9.71 -1.74 -10.83
CA TYR A 15 -9.13 -2.28 -9.59
C TYR A 15 -10.04 -2.13 -8.38
N ASP A 16 -10.98 -1.18 -8.38
CA ASP A 16 -11.93 -1.00 -7.27
C ASP A 16 -12.89 -2.19 -7.11
N GLU A 17 -13.18 -2.86 -8.22
CA GLU A 17 -14.02 -4.07 -8.27
C GLU A 17 -13.24 -5.37 -7.99
N MET A 18 -11.91 -5.30 -7.91
CA MET A 18 -11.04 -6.45 -7.64
C MET A 18 -10.77 -6.63 -6.14
N VAL A 19 -10.58 -7.89 -5.73
CA VAL A 19 -10.06 -8.19 -4.39
C VAL A 19 -8.60 -7.80 -4.29
N ASP A 20 -8.19 -7.28 -3.13
CA ASP A 20 -6.85 -6.75 -2.93
C ASP A 20 -5.76 -7.78 -3.24
N GLU A 21 -5.99 -9.05 -2.92
CA GLU A 21 -5.06 -10.15 -3.17
C GLU A 21 -4.70 -10.28 -4.66
N MET A 22 -5.66 -10.11 -5.56
CA MET A 22 -5.40 -10.17 -7.02
C MET A 22 -4.60 -8.95 -7.50
N ILE A 23 -4.87 -7.78 -6.93
CA ILE A 23 -4.15 -6.54 -7.27
C ILE A 23 -2.70 -6.65 -6.77
N VAL A 24 -2.50 -7.24 -5.60
CA VAL A 24 -1.17 -7.50 -5.02
C VAL A 24 -0.37 -8.48 -5.88
N GLU A 25 -1.00 -9.54 -6.38
CA GLU A 25 -0.35 -10.46 -7.33
C GLU A 25 0.12 -9.73 -8.58
N ALA A 26 -0.74 -8.91 -9.20
CA ALA A 26 -0.35 -8.09 -10.35
C ALA A 26 0.79 -7.12 -10.01
N ALA A 27 0.74 -6.46 -8.85
CA ALA A 27 1.82 -5.56 -8.40
C ALA A 27 3.15 -6.32 -8.24
N ARG A 28 3.13 -7.54 -7.70
CA ARG A 28 4.31 -8.40 -7.53
C ARG A 28 4.89 -8.91 -8.85
N GLU A 29 4.07 -9.03 -9.88
CA GLU A 29 4.49 -9.35 -11.25
C GLU A 29 5.08 -8.15 -12.00
N GLY A 30 5.17 -6.98 -11.36
CA GLY A 30 5.75 -5.77 -11.92
C GLY A 30 4.73 -4.80 -12.54
N ASN A 31 3.44 -4.95 -12.24
CA ASN A 31 2.45 -3.97 -12.64
C ASN A 31 2.50 -2.74 -11.72
N ASP A 32 3.20 -1.71 -12.18
CA ASP A 32 3.34 -0.43 -11.46
C ASP A 32 1.99 0.22 -11.16
N ALA A 33 0.98 0.05 -12.04
CA ALA A 33 -0.34 0.63 -11.84
C ALA A 33 -1.11 -0.02 -10.69
N ALA A 34 -1.04 -1.36 -10.59
CA ALA A 34 -1.60 -2.09 -9.46
C ALA A 34 -0.91 -1.70 -8.14
N GLN A 35 0.41 -1.53 -8.16
CA GLN A 35 1.17 -1.07 -7.00
C GLN A 35 0.76 0.36 -6.58
N GLU A 36 0.69 1.29 -7.52
CA GLU A 36 0.27 2.66 -7.25
C GLU A 36 -1.18 2.73 -6.74
N TYR A 37 -2.08 1.91 -7.29
CA TYR A 37 -3.44 1.76 -6.79
C TYR A 37 -3.47 1.36 -5.31
N LEU A 38 -2.75 0.30 -4.94
CA LEU A 38 -2.69 -0.17 -3.54
C LEU A 38 -2.08 0.88 -2.62
N ILE A 39 -1.00 1.55 -3.04
CA ILE A 39 -0.37 2.63 -2.30
C ILE A 39 -1.39 3.75 -2.02
N ASN A 40 -2.13 4.18 -3.03
CA ASN A 40 -3.13 5.25 -2.89
C ASN A 40 -4.32 4.82 -2.02
N LYS A 41 -4.82 3.58 -2.20
CA LYS A 41 -5.91 3.00 -1.41
C LYS A 41 -5.59 2.96 0.09
N TYR A 42 -4.36 2.58 0.45
CA TYR A 42 -3.94 2.41 1.84
C TYR A 42 -3.24 3.64 2.46
N LYS A 43 -2.91 4.67 1.67
CA LYS A 43 -2.25 5.91 2.14
C LYS A 43 -2.96 6.59 3.31
N ASN A 44 -4.30 6.68 3.25
CA ASN A 44 -5.09 7.30 4.31
C ASN A 44 -5.09 6.45 5.59
N PHE A 45 -4.97 5.13 5.46
CA PHE A 45 -4.85 4.21 6.59
C PHE A 45 -3.51 4.39 7.30
N VAL A 46 -2.39 4.46 6.55
CA VAL A 46 -1.05 4.79 7.10
C VAL A 46 -1.09 6.12 7.85
N ARG A 47 -1.63 7.17 7.23
CA ARG A 47 -1.77 8.49 7.86
C ARG A 47 -2.63 8.47 9.11
N ALA A 48 -3.66 7.63 9.17
CA ALA A 48 -4.52 7.48 10.33
C ALA A 48 -3.78 6.83 11.50
N LYS A 49 -3.01 5.77 11.24
CA LYS A 49 -2.18 5.10 12.25
C LYS A 49 -1.05 6.02 12.75
N ALA A 50 -0.39 6.76 11.86
CA ALA A 50 0.63 7.72 12.26
C ALA A 50 0.10 8.82 13.20
N ARG A 51 -1.19 9.18 13.13
CA ARG A 51 -1.81 10.14 14.06
C ARG A 51 -1.96 9.61 15.49
N SER A 52 -2.07 8.29 15.69
CA SER A 52 -2.23 7.72 17.03
C SER A 52 -0.94 7.63 17.83
N TYR A 53 0.22 7.77 17.19
CA TYR A 53 1.51 7.77 17.86
C TYR A 53 1.89 9.19 18.27
N PHE A 54 1.72 9.50 19.56
CA PHE A 54 2.34 10.68 20.16
C PHE A 54 3.73 10.27 20.66
N LEU A 55 4.67 10.08 19.74
CA LEU A 55 6.06 9.77 20.08
C LEU A 55 6.77 11.09 20.40
N ILE A 56 7.14 11.27 21.67
CA ILE A 56 7.89 12.43 22.13
C ILE A 56 9.22 12.48 21.37
N GLY A 57 9.38 13.49 20.51
CA GLY A 57 10.61 13.74 19.76
C GLY A 57 10.72 13.10 18.37
N ALA A 58 9.70 12.39 17.89
CA ALA A 58 9.67 11.88 16.51
C ALA A 58 8.87 12.81 15.59
N ASP A 59 9.39 13.10 14.39
CA ASP A 59 8.62 13.83 13.38
C ASP A 59 7.47 12.93 12.89
N ARG A 60 6.29 13.53 12.79
CA ARG A 60 5.11 12.85 12.26
C ARG A 60 5.32 12.47 10.79
N GLU A 61 6.12 13.21 10.04
CA GLU A 61 6.46 12.84 8.67
C GLU A 61 7.32 11.56 8.64
N ASP A 62 8.26 11.38 9.57
CA ASP A 62 9.07 10.16 9.67
C ASP A 62 8.21 8.93 9.95
N ILE A 63 7.25 9.04 10.87
CA ILE A 63 6.30 7.97 11.19
C ILE A 63 5.46 7.59 9.97
N ILE A 64 5.04 8.59 9.18
CA ILE A 64 4.31 8.33 7.93
C ILE A 64 5.21 7.63 6.92
N GLN A 65 6.46 8.05 6.76
CA GLN A 65 7.41 7.43 5.83
C GLN A 65 7.66 5.97 6.18
N GLU A 66 7.95 5.66 7.46
CA GLU A 66 8.13 4.27 7.92
C GLU A 66 6.88 3.43 7.68
N GLY A 67 5.69 3.97 7.95
CA GLY A 67 4.43 3.29 7.65
C GLY A 67 4.21 3.03 6.14
N MET A 68 4.59 3.98 5.27
CA MET A 68 4.54 3.80 3.81
C MET A 68 5.56 2.75 3.34
N ILE A 69 6.75 2.71 3.93
CA ILE A 69 7.76 1.67 3.68
C ILE A 69 7.22 0.29 4.12
N GLY A 70 6.55 0.21 5.27
CA GLY A 70 5.88 -0.99 5.76
C GLY A 70 4.80 -1.49 4.78
N LEU A 71 3.97 -0.59 4.26
CA LEU A 71 2.98 -0.89 3.23
C LEU A 71 3.64 -1.42 1.95
N TYR A 72 4.71 -0.77 1.47
CA TYR A 72 5.43 -1.21 0.26
C TYR A 72 6.01 -2.62 0.43
N LYS A 73 6.64 -2.90 1.59
CA LYS A 73 7.12 -4.24 1.93
C LYS A 73 5.96 -5.25 1.99
N ALA A 74 4.80 -4.85 2.52
CA ALA A 74 3.62 -5.72 2.56
C ALA A 74 3.16 -6.13 1.16
N ILE A 75 3.08 -5.18 0.22
CA ILE A 75 2.71 -5.47 -1.18
C ILE A 75 3.68 -6.47 -1.81
N ARG A 76 4.99 -6.26 -1.62
CA ARG A 76 6.03 -7.13 -2.19
C ARG A 76 6.07 -8.53 -1.59
N ASP A 77 5.92 -8.62 -0.27
CA ASP A 77 6.21 -9.83 0.51
C ASP A 77 4.94 -10.65 0.85
N PHE A 78 3.74 -10.12 0.54
CA PHE A 78 2.49 -10.84 0.74
C PHE A 78 2.46 -12.12 -0.08
N ARG A 79 2.05 -13.21 0.58
CA ARG A 79 1.82 -14.50 -0.05
C ARG A 79 0.41 -14.95 0.28
N ASN A 80 -0.35 -15.24 -0.77
CA ASN A 80 -1.75 -15.65 -0.72
C ASN A 80 -1.93 -17.10 -0.20
N ASP A 81 -0.84 -17.76 0.20
CA ASP A 81 -0.82 -19.09 0.81
C ASP A 81 -1.14 -19.06 2.31
N LYS A 82 -1.21 -17.87 2.92
CA LYS A 82 -1.56 -17.68 4.33
C LYS A 82 -3.03 -17.29 4.48
N LEU A 83 -3.69 -17.82 5.50
CA LEU A 83 -5.12 -17.59 5.83
C LEU A 83 -5.50 -16.12 6.16
N ALA A 84 -4.59 -15.17 6.00
CA ALA A 84 -4.82 -13.76 6.34
C ALA A 84 -5.00 -12.94 5.08
N SER A 85 -6.03 -12.08 5.05
CA SER A 85 -6.22 -11.13 3.95
C SER A 85 -5.04 -10.17 3.84
N PHE A 86 -4.84 -9.63 2.64
CA PHE A 86 -3.81 -8.62 2.40
C PHE A 86 -3.97 -7.42 3.35
N ARG A 87 -5.21 -6.97 3.58
CA ARG A 87 -5.51 -5.88 4.51
C ARG A 87 -4.95 -6.13 5.91
N ALA A 88 -5.16 -7.32 6.46
CA ALA A 88 -4.67 -7.67 7.79
C ALA A 88 -3.14 -7.75 7.83
N PHE A 89 -2.53 -8.26 6.76
CA PHE A 89 -1.07 -8.31 6.63
C PHE A 89 -0.45 -6.91 6.49
N ALA A 90 -1.04 -6.05 5.67
CA ALA A 90 -0.61 -4.67 5.50
C ALA A 90 -0.71 -3.90 6.82
N GLU A 91 -1.79 -4.06 7.58
CA GLU A 91 -1.91 -3.45 8.90
C GLU A 91 -0.80 -3.88 9.87
N LEU A 92 -0.44 -5.16 9.86
CA LEU A 92 0.66 -5.69 10.66
C LEU A 92 2.01 -5.09 10.28
N CYS A 93 2.27 -4.89 8.98
CA CYS A 93 3.51 -4.29 8.48
C CYS A 93 3.59 -2.77 8.69
N ILE A 94 2.47 -2.05 8.60
CA ILE A 94 2.41 -0.60 8.81
C ILE A 94 2.64 -0.23 10.28
N THR A 95 2.36 -1.15 11.20
CA THR A 95 2.37 -0.94 12.65
C THR A 95 3.69 -1.38 13.31
N ARG A 96 4.56 -2.08 12.59
CA ARG A 96 5.81 -2.67 13.10
C ARG A 96 7.02 -1.83 12.75
#